data_AF-A0A8D0DGC8-F1
#
_entry.id   AF-A0A8D0DGC8-F1
#
_cell.length_a   1.000
_cell.length_b   1.000
_cell.length_c   1.000
_cell.angle_alpha   90.00
_cell.angle_beta   90.00
_cell.angle_gamma   90.00
#
_symmetry.space_group_name_H-M   'P 1'
#
loop_
_entity.id
_entity.type
_entity.pdbx_description
1 polymer ?
#
loop_
_entity_poly.entity_id
_entity_poly.type
_entity_poly.pdbx_seq_one_letter_code
_entity_poly.pdbx_strand_id
1 'polypeptide(L)' 'MAKTRVVPSDLFPLVFTFLRENHFEKAARVFAKAAGVTEQDPNAASLLDVFNYWLK' A
#
# COMPACT_ATOMS: atom_id res chain seq x y z
N MET A 1 13.82 16.73 9.23
CA MET A 1 12.69 16.05 8.58
C MET A 1 12.71 14.60 9.06
N ALA A 2 11.64 14.14 9.71
CA ALA A 2 11.61 12.80 10.28
C ALA A 2 11.90 11.77 9.17
N LYS A 3 12.86 10.86 9.41
CA LYS A 3 13.05 9.69 8.55
C LYS A 3 11.74 8.92 8.63
N THR A 4 10.87 9.08 7.64
CA THR A 4 9.66 8.26 7.49
C THR A 4 10.17 6.82 7.43
N ARG A 5 9.97 6.10 8.52
CA ARG A 5 10.50 4.76 8.70
C ARG A 5 9.56 3.85 7.95
N VAL A 6 9.82 3.70 6.66
CA VAL A 6 8.94 2.95 5.77
C VAL A 6 9.02 1.47 6.12
N VAL A 7 7.91 0.93 6.63
CA VAL A 7 7.79 -0.47 7.03
C VAL A 7 7.06 -1.28 5.95
N PRO A 8 7.24 -2.61 5.90
CA PRO A 8 6.67 -3.43 4.82
C PRO A 8 5.14 -3.32 4.72
N SER A 9 4.50 -3.10 5.86
CA SER A 9 3.05 -2.93 5.98
C SER A 9 2.53 -1.66 5.30
N ASP A 10 3.37 -0.64 5.11
CA ASP A 10 2.97 0.60 4.43
C ASP A 10 2.68 0.37 2.95
N LEU A 11 3.15 -0.75 2.37
CA LEU A 11 2.81 -1.17 1.01
C LEU A 11 1.39 -1.69 0.87
N PHE A 12 0.77 -2.19 1.95
CA PHE A 12 -0.50 -2.90 1.81
C PHE A 12 -1.64 -2.01 1.32
N PRO A 13 -1.83 -0.77 1.82
CA PRO A 13 -2.82 0.15 1.26
C PRO A 13 -2.57 0.46 -0.22
N LEU A 14 -1.30 0.54 -0.63
CA LEU A 14 -0.90 0.91 -1.99
C LEU A 14 -1.14 -0.24 -2.98
N VAL A 15 -0.82 -1.47 -2.59
CA VAL A 15 -1.13 -2.67 -3.37
C VAL A 15 -2.64 -2.87 -3.47
N PHE A 16 -3.38 -2.63 -2.39
CA PHE A 16 -4.84 -2.70 -2.42
C PHE A 16 -5.44 -1.68 -3.41
N THR A 17 -4.96 -0.44 -3.40
CA THR A 17 -5.39 0.60 -4.34
C THR A 17 -5.04 0.26 -5.78
N PHE A 18 -3.83 -0.23 -6.04
CA PHE A 18 -3.45 -0.72 -7.38
C PHE A 18 -4.41 -1.81 -7.88
N LEU A 19 -4.80 -2.76 -7.02
CA LEU A 19 -5.75 -3.82 -7.38
C LEU A 19 -7.15 -3.25 -7.68
N ARG A 20 -7.59 -2.21 -6.97
CA ARG A 20 -8.87 -1.53 -7.25
C ARG A 20 -8.85 -0.73 -8.55
N GLU A 21 -7.80 0.06 -8.78
CA GLU A 21 -7.62 0.88 -9.98
C GLU A 21 -7.55 0.04 -11.26
N ASN A 22 -6.96 -1.16 -11.17
CA ASN A 22 -6.86 -2.10 -12.30
C ASN A 22 -8.07 -3.05 -12.41
N HIS A 23 -9.17 -2.80 -11.70
CA HIS A 23 -10.39 -3.62 -11.70
C HIS A 23 -10.19 -5.08 -11.29
N PHE A 24 -9.14 -5.39 -10.51
CA PHE A 24 -8.90 -6.73 -9.97
C PHE A 24 -9.71 -6.96 -8.68
N GLU A 25 -11.03 -6.79 -8.74
CA GLU A 25 -11.89 -6.75 -7.54
C GLU A 25 -11.78 -8.01 -6.67
N LYS A 26 -11.66 -9.20 -7.28
CA LYS A 26 -11.50 -10.46 -6.56
C LYS A 26 -10.17 -10.51 -5.81
N ALA A 27 -9.09 -10.05 -6.44
CA ALA A 27 -7.77 -9.98 -5.81
C ALA A 27 -7.76 -8.90 -4.72
N ALA A 28 -8.33 -7.72 -4.97
CA ALA A 28 -8.46 -6.65 -3.99
C ALA A 28 -9.20 -7.12 -2.72
N ARG A 29 -10.30 -7.86 -2.88
CA ARG A 29 -11.09 -8.38 -1.76
C ARG A 29 -10.33 -9.43 -0.94
N VAL A 30 -9.65 -10.36 -1.61
CA VAL A 30 -8.82 -11.38 -0.94
C VAL A 30 -7.63 -10.72 -0.23
N PHE A 31 -6.99 -9.77 -0.90
CA PHE A 31 -5.85 -9.02 -0.39
C PHE A 31 -6.24 -8.20 0.85
N ALA A 32 -7.34 -7.43 0.79
CA ALA A 32 -7.83 -6.66 1.93
C ALA A 32 -8.10 -7.55 3.16
N LYS A 33 -8.69 -8.74 2.95
CA LYS A 33 -8.96 -9.69 4.02
C LYS A 33 -7.68 -10.29 4.62
N ALA A 34 -6.67 -10.57 3.81
CA ALA A 34 -5.41 -11.15 4.26
C ALA A 34 -4.49 -10.10 4.92
N ALA A 35 -4.46 -8.89 4.39
CA ALA A 35 -3.60 -7.80 4.84
C ALA A 35 -4.23 -6.92 5.93
N GLY A 36 -5.53 -7.08 6.21
CA GLY A 36 -6.24 -6.29 7.22
C GLY A 36 -6.37 -4.80 6.85
N VAL A 37 -6.34 -4.49 5.55
CA VAL A 37 -6.33 -3.11 5.05
C VAL A 37 -7.75 -2.58 4.96
N THR A 38 -8.04 -1.51 5.69
CA THR A 38 -9.19 -0.63 5.47
C THR A 38 -8.76 0.61 4.69
N GLU A 39 -9.74 1.36 4.15
CA GLU A 39 -9.59 2.47 3.20
C GLU A 39 -8.29 3.28 3.32
N GLN A 40 -7.68 3.54 2.16
CA GLN A 40 -6.36 4.16 2.06
C GLN A 40 -6.34 5.52 2.77
N ASP A 41 -5.41 5.70 3.71
CA ASP A 41 -5.18 6.97 4.37
C ASP A 41 -4.72 8.00 3.32
N PRO A 42 -5.39 9.17 3.19
CA PRO A 42 -5.02 10.20 2.23
C PRO A 42 -3.62 10.79 2.46
N ASN A 43 -3.01 10.52 3.62
CA ASN A 43 -1.66 10.94 3.99
C ASN A 43 -0.63 9.80 3.86
N ALA A 44 -1.00 8.66 3.28
CA ALA A 44 -0.11 7.53 3.07
C ALA A 44 1.02 7.88 2.08
N ALA A 45 2.24 7.44 2.38
CA ALA A 45 3.38 7.58 1.48
C ALA A 45 3.09 6.90 0.13
N SER A 46 3.54 7.50 -0.98
CA SER A 46 3.35 6.92 -2.31
C SER A 46 4.07 5.57 -2.44
N LEU A 47 3.51 4.65 -3.23
CA LEU A 47 4.11 3.32 -3.49
C LEU A 47 5.56 3.48 -3.99
N LEU A 48 5.77 4.52 -4.79
CA LEU A 48 7.07 4.84 -5.36
C LEU A 48 8.07 5.33 -4.29
N ASP A 49 7.61 6.09 -3.29
CA ASP A 49 8.44 6.55 -2.18
C ASP A 49 8.86 5.37 -1.29
N VAL A 50 7.92 4.44 -1.06
CA VAL A 50 8.21 3.22 -0.31
C VAL A 50 9.20 2.32 -1.05
N PHE A 51 8.96 2.09 -2.34
CA PHE A 51 9.82 1.28 -3.19
C PHE A 51 11.24 1.87 -3.28
N ASN A 52 11.36 3.18 -3.48
CA ASN A 52 12.65 3.88 -3.51
C ASN A 52 13.40 3.86 -2.18
N TYR A 53 12.69 3.87 -1.04
CA TYR A 53 13.32 3.73 0.27
C TYR A 53 13.93 2.34 0.46
N TRP A 54 13.23 1.29 0.00
CA TRP A 54 13.61 -0.11 0.19
C TRP A 54 14.72 -0.60 -0.75
N LEU A 55 14.87 0.04 -1.91
CA LEU A 55 15.93 -0.27 -2.88
C LEU A 55 17.30 0.32 -2.53
N LYS A 56 17.37 1.26 -1.57
CA LYS A 56 18.63 1.86 -1.09
C LYS A 56 19.20 1.07 0.09
#